data_AF-A0A6N9TSG7-F1
#
_entry.id   AF-A0A6N9TSG7-F1
#
_cell.length_a   1.000
_cell.length_b   1.000
_cell.length_c   1.000
_cell.angle_alpha   90.00
_cell.angle_beta   90.00
_cell.angle_gamma   90.00
#
_symmetry.space_group_name_H-M   'P 1'
#
loop_
_entity.id
_entity.type
_entity.pdbx_description
1 polymer ?
#
loop_
_entity_poly.entity_id
_entity_poly.type
_entity_poly.pdbx_seq_one_letter_code
_entity_poly.pdbx_strand_id
1 'polypeptide(L)'
;MADLPLPLGRRAECPACGADLHCCRMCAARDPGAGRGCREPNAEAVRDPERANFCDWFRPGAAGEAGTDGAADAARAALEALFRKG
;
A
#
# COMPACT_ATOMS: atom_id res chain seq x y z
N MET A 1 3.52 -21.76 -0.18
CA MET A 1 3.61 -20.29 -0.27
C MET A 1 5.05 -19.98 -0.63
N ALA A 2 5.30 -19.33 -1.77
CA ALA A 2 6.67 -19.08 -2.22
C ALA A 2 7.31 -18.02 -1.31
N ASP A 3 8.45 -18.38 -0.70
CA ASP A 3 9.33 -17.43 -0.02
C ASP A 3 10.01 -16.58 -1.12
N LEU A 4 9.55 -15.34 -1.30
CA LEU A 4 10.16 -14.42 -2.25
C LEU A 4 11.45 -13.88 -1.64
N PRO A 5 12.58 -13.91 -2.38
CA PRO A 5 13.85 -13.44 -1.83
C PRO A 5 13.76 -11.95 -1.50
N LEU A 6 14.10 -11.61 -0.26
CA LEU A 6 14.31 -10.23 0.18
C LEU A 6 15.79 -9.84 0.00
N PRO A 7 16.08 -8.60 -0.42
CA PRO A 7 15.13 -7.56 -0.82
C PRO A 7 14.44 -7.87 -2.15
N LEU A 8 13.17 -7.47 -2.28
CA LEU A 8 12.44 -7.62 -3.54
C LEU A 8 13.14 -6.83 -4.65
N GLY A 9 13.46 -7.50 -5.75
CA GLY A 9 13.96 -6.83 -6.94
C GLY A 9 12.91 -5.88 -7.54
N ARG A 10 13.35 -4.86 -8.30
CA ARG A 10 12.45 -3.88 -8.93
C ARG A 10 11.41 -4.47 -9.89
N ARG A 11 11.65 -5.70 -10.38
CA ARG A 11 10.74 -6.48 -11.25
C ARG A 11 10.22 -7.74 -10.55
N ALA A 12 10.23 -7.76 -9.23
CA ALA A 12 9.65 -8.88 -8.49
C ALA A 12 8.15 -8.88 -8.73
N GLU A 13 7.61 -10.04 -9.12
CA GLU A 13 6.20 -10.24 -9.43
C GLU A 13 5.61 -11.34 -8.55
N CYS A 14 4.32 -11.25 -8.27
CA CYS A 14 3.59 -12.28 -7.56
C CYS A 14 3.51 -13.56 -8.42
N PRO A 15 3.96 -14.73 -7.94
CA PRO A 15 3.91 -15.96 -8.73
C PRO A 15 2.49 -16.47 -8.99
N ALA A 16 1.49 -15.98 -8.25
CA ALA A 16 0.09 -16.39 -8.42
C ALA A 16 -0.67 -15.54 -9.44
N CYS A 17 -0.37 -14.24 -9.55
CA CYS A 17 -1.16 -13.30 -10.36
C CYS A 17 -0.35 -12.33 -11.21
N GLY A 18 0.98 -12.35 -11.15
CA GLY A 18 1.85 -11.46 -11.93
C GLY A 18 1.85 -10.00 -11.45
N ALA A 19 1.25 -9.69 -10.31
CA ALA A 19 1.25 -8.32 -9.77
C ALA A 19 2.66 -7.87 -9.38
N ASP A 20 3.00 -6.62 -9.70
CA ASP A 20 4.27 -5.99 -9.32
C ASP A 20 4.38 -5.88 -7.79
N LEU A 21 5.45 -6.42 -7.22
CA LEU A 21 5.68 -6.42 -5.78
C LEU A 21 6.56 -5.26 -5.30
N HIS A 22 7.41 -4.72 -6.19
CA HIS A 22 8.18 -3.51 -5.93
C HIS A 22 7.44 -2.26 -6.45
N CYS A 23 6.27 -2.02 -5.86
CA CYS A 23 5.42 -0.88 -6.18
C CYS A 23 5.02 -0.12 -4.90
N CYS A 24 4.58 1.14 -5.03
CA CYS A 24 4.20 1.94 -3.87
C CYS A 24 3.02 1.33 -3.11
N ARG A 25 2.12 0.59 -3.75
CA ARG A 25 1.01 -0.12 -3.08
C ARG A 25 1.51 -1.15 -2.06
N MET A 26 2.66 -1.78 -2.31
CA MET A 26 3.25 -2.81 -1.45
C MET A 26 4.30 -2.27 -0.47
N CYS A 27 4.49 -0.94 -0.43
CA CYS A 27 5.47 -0.29 0.42
C CYS A 27 4.92 -0.01 1.83
N ALA A 28 5.68 -0.29 2.88
CA ALA A 28 5.34 0.01 4.27
C ALA A 28 5.14 1.52 4.56
N ALA A 29 5.76 2.39 3.75
CA ALA A 29 5.64 3.84 3.87
C ALA A 29 4.45 4.42 3.07
N ARG A 30 3.67 3.57 2.37
CA ARG A 30 2.52 4.02 1.60
C ARG A 30 1.45 4.56 2.52
N ASP A 31 0.96 5.74 2.21
CA ASP A 31 -0.15 6.35 2.94
C ASP A 31 -1.01 7.18 2.01
N PRO A 32 -2.16 6.67 1.55
CA PRO A 32 -3.08 7.42 0.70
C PRO A 32 -3.61 8.71 1.33
N GLY A 33 -3.56 8.85 2.66
CA GLY A 33 -3.95 10.05 3.39
C GLY A 33 -2.86 11.12 3.46
N ALA A 34 -1.60 10.77 3.19
CA ALA A 34 -0.51 11.74 3.12
C ALA A 34 -0.60 12.58 1.83
N GLY A 35 -0.20 13.85 1.89
CA GLY A 35 -0.34 14.77 0.75
C GLY A 35 0.38 14.34 -0.54
N ARG A 36 1.42 13.50 -0.44
CA ARG A 36 2.12 12.88 -1.60
C ARG A 36 1.86 11.39 -1.75
N GLY A 37 0.98 10.81 -0.92
CA GLY A 37 0.74 9.37 -0.90
C GLY A 37 1.81 8.54 -0.19
N CYS A 38 2.81 9.18 0.44
CA CYS A 38 3.94 8.52 1.11
C CYS A 38 4.26 9.21 2.43
N ARG A 39 4.65 8.44 3.45
CA ARG A 39 5.11 8.96 4.75
C ARG A 39 6.56 9.43 4.74
N GLU A 40 7.35 9.00 3.76
CA GLU A 40 8.72 9.47 3.57
C GLU A 40 8.71 10.80 2.80
N PRO A 41 9.04 11.94 3.43
CA PRO A 41 8.95 13.25 2.80
C PRO A 41 9.91 13.45 1.63
N ASN A 42 11.04 12.72 1.60
CA ASN A 42 12.04 12.82 0.53
C ASN A 42 11.80 11.82 -0.62
N ALA A 43 10.75 11.01 -0.55
CA ALA A 43 10.42 10.08 -1.62
C ALA A 43 9.90 10.83 -2.84
N GLU A 44 10.42 10.47 -4.02
CA GLU A 44 9.92 10.99 -5.27
C GLU A 44 8.47 10.55 -5.51
N ALA A 45 7.68 11.44 -6.09
CA ALA A 45 6.29 11.13 -6.42
C ALA A 45 6.25 10.11 -7.57
N VAL A 46 5.63 8.97 -7.32
CA VAL A 46 5.40 7.93 -8.33
C VAL A 46 4.03 8.15 -8.98
N ARG A 47 3.99 8.18 -10.31
CA ARG A 47 2.75 8.40 -11.08
C ARG A 47 1.74 7.27 -10.93
N ASP A 48 2.22 6.03 -11.04
CA ASP A 48 1.40 4.83 -10.93
C ASP A 48 1.89 4.00 -9.73
N PRO A 49 1.18 4.04 -8.59
CA PRO A 49 1.66 3.41 -7.39
C PRO A 49 1.41 1.90 -7.36
N GLU A 50 0.67 1.34 -8.33
CA GLU A 50 0.37 -0.10 -8.41
C GLU A 50 1.34 -0.83 -9.34
N ARG A 51 2.16 -0.10 -10.09
CA ARG A 51 3.18 -0.66 -10.98
C ARG A 51 4.59 -0.58 -10.41
N ALA A 52 5.44 -1.46 -10.91
CA ALA A 52 6.86 -1.49 -10.62
C ALA A 52 7.49 -0.10 -10.81
N ASN A 53 8.24 0.34 -9.79
CA ASN A 53 8.88 1.65 -9.82
C ASN A 53 10.32 1.61 -9.27
N PHE A 54 10.99 2.75 -9.37
CA PHE A 54 12.39 2.92 -8.99
C PHE A 54 12.59 3.63 -7.64
N CYS A 55 11.55 3.66 -6.79
CA CYS A 55 11.61 4.35 -5.50
C CYS A 55 12.69 3.73 -4.61
N ASP A 56 13.75 4.50 -4.33
CA ASP A 56 14.86 4.05 -3.48
C ASP A 56 14.47 3.91 -2.00
N TRP A 57 13.33 4.47 -1.61
CA TRP A 57 12.75 4.39 -0.27
C TRP A 57 11.83 3.18 -0.07
N PHE A 58 11.65 2.33 -1.09
CA PHE A 58 10.78 1.17 -0.99
C PHE A 58 11.22 0.23 0.13
N ARG A 59 10.28 -0.11 1.02
CA ARG A 59 10.43 -1.18 1.99
C ARG A 59 9.18 -2.05 1.90
N PRO A 60 9.29 -3.37 1.69
CA PRO A 60 8.11 -4.23 1.62
C PRO A 60 7.32 -4.16 2.93
N GLY A 61 6.00 -3.96 2.84
CA GLY A 61 5.09 -4.03 3.99
C GLY A 61 4.98 -5.45 4.54
N ALA A 62 4.47 -5.60 5.77
CA ALA A 62 4.22 -6.93 6.31
C ALA A 62 3.11 -7.62 5.51
N ALA A 63 3.26 -8.93 5.28
CA ALA A 63 2.24 -9.71 4.59
C ALA A 63 0.90 -9.60 5.33
N GLY A 64 -0.13 -9.09 4.66
CA GLY A 64 -1.46 -8.87 5.25
C GLY A 64 -1.81 -7.40 5.53
N GLU A 65 -0.86 -6.47 5.41
CA GLU A 65 -1.12 -5.02 5.48
C GLU A 65 -1.48 -4.43 4.11
N ALA A 66 -2.16 -5.20 3.24
CA ALA A 66 -2.89 -4.57 2.15
C ALA A 66 -4.00 -3.76 2.81
N GLY A 67 -3.91 -2.43 2.71
CA GLY A 67 -4.87 -1.50 3.30
C GLY A 67 -6.28 -2.02 3.10
N THR A 68 -7.03 -2.17 4.19
CA THR A 68 -8.38 -2.69 4.14
C THR A 68 -9.24 -1.65 3.44
N ASP A 69 -9.52 -1.91 2.16
CA ASP A 69 -10.44 -1.07 1.35
C ASP A 69 -11.82 -0.91 2.05
N GLY A 70 -12.15 -1.80 3.00
CA GLY A 70 -13.34 -1.72 3.86
C GLY A 70 -13.21 -0.96 5.19
N ALA A 71 -12.01 -0.56 5.65
CA ALA A 71 -11.89 0.17 6.92
C ALA A 71 -12.51 1.58 6.84
N ALA A 72 -12.42 2.23 5.68
CA ALA A 72 -13.06 3.52 5.46
C ALA A 72 -14.59 3.40 5.50
N ASP A 73 -15.15 2.37 4.87
CA ASP A 73 -16.60 2.13 4.89
C ASP A 73 -17.10 1.68 6.26
N ALA A 74 -16.32 0.86 6.99
CA ALA A 74 -16.62 0.50 8.37
C ALA A 74 -16.59 1.72 9.30
N ALA A 75 -15.60 2.61 9.15
CA ALA A 75 -15.52 3.86 9.91
C ALA A 75 -16.70 4.79 9.60
N ARG A 76 -17.12 4.89 8.34
CA ARG A 76 -18.31 5.66 7.93
C ARG A 76 -19.58 5.09 8.56
N ALA A 77 -19.79 3.78 8.48
CA ALA A 77 -20.95 3.12 9.07
C ALA A 77 -21.01 3.30 10.61
N ALA A 78 -19.86 3.19 11.28
CA ALA A 78 -19.75 3.45 12.71
C ALA A 78 -20.08 4.91 13.06
N LEU A 79 -19.61 5.87 12.25
CA LEU A 79 -19.92 7.29 12.43
C LEU A 79 -21.43 7.53 12.29
N GLU A 80 -22.07 7.02 11.23
CA GLU A 80 -23.52 7.19 11.03
C GLU A 80 -24.35 6.57 12.17
N ALA A 81 -23.92 5.44 12.73
CA ALA A 81 -24.61 4.80 13.86
C ALA A 81 -24.61 5.67 15.13
N LEU A 82 -23.56 6.47 15.35
CA LEU A 82 -23.47 7.40 16.48
C LEU A 82 -24.45 8.58 16.35
N PHE A 83 -24.71 9.04 15.12
CA PHE A 83 -25.55 10.22 14.85
C PHE A 83 -27.01 9.90 14.46
N ARG A 84 -27.37 8.64 14.18
CA ARG A 84 -28.76 8.22 13.88
C ARG A 84 -29.65 7.99 15.11
N LYS A 85 -29.09 8.09 16.32
CA LYS A 85 -29.84 8.04 17.58
C LYS A 85 -30.09 9.48 18.07
N GLY A 86 -30.88 10.22 17.30
CA GLY A 86 -31.35 11.57 17.59
C GLY A 86 -32.80 11.71 17.16
#